data_AF-D5MJK3-F1
#
_entry.id   AF-D5MJK3-F1
#
_cell.length_a   1.000
_cell.length_b   1.000
_cell.length_c   1.000
_cell.angle_alpha   90.00
_cell.angle_beta   90.00
_cell.angle_gamma   90.00
#
_symmetry.space_group_name_H-M   'P 1'
#
loop_
_entity.id
_entity.type
_entity.pdbx_description
1 polymer ?
#
loop_
_entity_poly.entity_id
_entity_poly.type
_entity_poly.pdbx_seq_one_letter_code
_entity_poly.pdbx_strand_id
1 'polypeptide(L)'
;MPTAEEDTIITAAAKRDPDAQPLTSKQLQAMVPLKALRGRPKSAHKKLLVSVRYSPEVVAYFKSTGEGWQSLMDSVLRKYVARHSRHA
;
A
#
# COMPACT_ATOMS: atom_id res chain seq x y z
N MET A 1 29.43 -25.18 4.15
CA MET A 1 29.91 -23.78 4.25
C MET A 1 31.37 -23.80 3.84
N PRO A 2 31.86 -22.84 3.04
CA PRO A 2 33.29 -22.75 2.72
C PRO A 2 34.14 -22.73 3.98
N THR A 3 35.36 -23.22 3.85
CA THR A 3 36.39 -23.08 4.88
C THR A 3 36.86 -21.62 4.95
N ALA A 4 37.52 -21.24 6.06
CA ALA A 4 38.01 -19.87 6.24
C ALA A 4 38.99 -19.45 5.13
N GLU A 5 39.83 -20.37 4.65
CA GLU A 5 40.76 -20.13 3.55
C GLU A 5 40.02 -19.84 2.25
N GLU A 6 39.02 -20.68 1.91
CA GLU A 6 38.18 -20.49 0.73
C GLU A 6 37.40 -19.17 0.78
N ASP A 7 36.87 -18.78 1.95
CA ASP A 7 36.15 -17.50 2.14
C ASP A 7 37.05 -16.28 1.85
N THR A 8 38.34 -16.33 2.20
CA THR A 8 39.27 -15.23 1.88
C THR A 8 39.50 -15.11 0.38
N ILE A 9 39.62 -16.24 -0.32
CA ILE A 9 39.83 -16.29 -1.78
C ILE A 9 38.58 -15.76 -2.49
N ILE A 10 37.40 -16.19 -2.06
CA ILE A 10 36.10 -15.72 -2.59
C ILE A 10 35.96 -14.22 -2.38
N THR A 11 36.25 -13.72 -1.18
CA THR A 11 36.15 -12.29 -0.86
C THR A 11 37.14 -11.45 -1.68
N ALA A 12 38.37 -11.94 -1.86
CA ALA A 12 39.38 -11.26 -2.66
C ALA A 12 38.99 -11.21 -4.15
N ALA A 13 38.41 -12.29 -4.68
CA ALA A 13 37.89 -12.32 -6.04
C ALA A 13 36.73 -11.32 -6.22
N ALA A 14 35.77 -11.30 -5.31
CA ALA A 14 34.63 -10.37 -5.36
C ALA A 14 35.05 -8.89 -5.30
N LYS A 15 36.12 -8.56 -4.56
CA LYS A 15 36.66 -7.18 -4.51
C LYS A 15 37.35 -6.74 -5.80
N ARG A 16 37.85 -7.68 -6.61
CA ARG A 16 38.49 -7.37 -7.90
C ARG A 16 37.48 -7.10 -9.00
N ASP A 17 36.26 -7.61 -8.86
CA ASP A 17 35.16 -7.39 -9.80
C ASP A 17 34.45 -6.05 -9.49
N PRO A 18 34.55 -5.03 -10.36
CA PRO A 18 33.87 -3.75 -10.15
C PRO A 18 32.34 -3.86 -10.14
N ASP A 19 31.77 -4.83 -10.84
CA ASP A 19 30.32 -4.99 -11.01
C ASP A 19 29.69 -5.89 -9.93
N ALA A 20 30.51 -6.65 -9.20
CA ALA A 20 30.05 -7.63 -8.19
C ALA A 20 30.69 -7.44 -6.80
N GLN A 21 31.01 -6.21 -6.41
CA GLN A 21 31.59 -5.94 -5.10
C GLN A 21 30.63 -6.31 -3.95
N PRO A 22 31.14 -6.88 -2.84
CA PRO A 22 30.31 -7.16 -1.68
C PRO A 22 29.81 -5.87 -1.03
N LEU A 23 28.57 -5.90 -0.54
CA LEU A 23 27.98 -4.76 0.16
C LEU A 23 28.77 -4.42 1.42
N THR A 24 28.97 -3.12 1.65
CA THR A 24 29.50 -2.62 2.92
C THR A 24 28.48 -2.82 4.05
N SER A 25 28.95 -2.88 5.29
CA SER A 25 28.07 -3.00 6.46
C SER A 25 27.01 -1.89 6.52
N LYS A 26 27.35 -0.67 6.09
CA LYS A 26 26.42 0.46 6.03
C LYS A 26 25.33 0.27 4.96
N GLN A 27 25.71 -0.21 3.78
CA GLN A 27 24.74 -0.53 2.72
C GLN A 27 23.81 -1.67 3.15
N LEU A 28 24.37 -2.70 3.79
CA LEU A 28 23.62 -3.85 4.27
C LEU A 28 22.62 -3.47 5.39
N GLN A 29 23.03 -2.58 6.30
CA GLN A 29 22.14 -2.00 7.33
C GLN A 29 21.03 -1.10 6.75
N ALA A 30 21.28 -0.43 5.61
CA ALA A 30 20.31 0.43 4.95
C ALA A 30 19.26 -0.33 4.12
N MET A 31 19.42 -1.65 3.92
CA MET A 31 18.46 -2.45 3.17
C MET A 31 17.15 -2.61 3.95
N VAL A 32 16.03 -2.29 3.30
CA VAL A 32 14.70 -2.52 3.85
C VAL A 32 14.32 -3.99 3.65
N PRO A 33 13.96 -4.74 4.71
CA PRO A 33 13.55 -6.13 4.57
C PRO A 33 12.37 -6.28 3.61
N LEU A 34 12.40 -7.24 2.68
CA LEU A 34 11.30 -7.49 1.73
C LEU A 34 9.93 -7.69 2.42
N LYS A 35 9.92 -8.15 3.68
CA LYS A 35 8.68 -8.28 4.48
C LYS A 35 8.01 -6.92 4.75
N ALA A 36 8.76 -5.83 4.81
CA ALA A 36 8.24 -4.48 5.03
C ALA A 36 7.63 -3.83 3.76
N LEU A 37 7.91 -4.38 2.58
CA LEU A 37 7.47 -3.84 1.27
C LEU A 37 6.36 -4.68 0.61
N ARG A 38 5.77 -5.66 1.30
CA ARG A 38 4.69 -6.47 0.72
C ARG A 38 3.41 -5.67 0.57
N GLY A 39 2.93 -5.56 -0.67
CA GLY A 39 1.66 -4.95 -1.04
C GLY A 39 1.75 -3.49 -1.47
N ARG A 40 0.67 -2.98 -2.07
CA ARG A 40 0.55 -1.54 -2.38
C ARG A 40 0.66 -0.73 -1.09
N PRO A 41 1.35 0.43 -1.08
CA PRO A 41 1.32 1.34 0.05
C PRO A 41 -0.10 1.60 0.54
N LYS A 42 -0.30 1.61 1.86
CA LYS A 42 -1.60 1.91 2.44
C LYS A 42 -2.04 3.30 2.00
N SER A 43 -3.28 3.44 1.52
CA SER A 43 -3.86 4.75 1.25
C SER A 43 -3.92 5.56 2.55
N ALA A 44 -3.39 6.78 2.53
CA ALA A 44 -3.48 7.71 3.65
C ALA A 44 -4.94 8.07 3.99
N HIS A 45 -5.82 8.05 2.99
CA HIS A 45 -7.24 8.42 3.12
C HIS A 45 -8.13 7.30 2.58
N LYS A 46 -8.16 6.17 3.29
CA LYS A 46 -9.05 5.05 2.95
C LYS A 46 -10.51 5.35 3.29
N LYS A 47 -11.44 4.84 2.47
CA LYS A 47 -12.87 4.80 2.85
C LYS A 47 -13.02 3.94 4.12
N LEU A 48 -13.89 4.37 5.02
CA LEU A 48 -14.21 3.62 6.25
C LEU A 48 -15.33 2.63 5.95
N LEU A 49 -15.14 1.38 6.36
CA LEU A 49 -16.19 0.36 6.33
C LEU A 49 -17.03 0.50 7.60
N VAL A 50 -18.29 0.91 7.45
CA VAL A 50 -19.24 1.06 8.55
C VAL A 50 -20.50 0.24 8.27
N SER A 51 -21.10 -0.33 9.32
CA SER A 51 -22.40 -1.02 9.23
C SER A 51 -23.51 -0.01 9.48
N VAL A 52 -24.26 0.35 8.44
CA VAL A 52 -25.34 1.34 8.48
C VAL A 52 -26.62 0.72 7.93
N ARG A 53 -27.75 0.97 8.60
CA ARG A 53 -29.08 0.59 8.11
C ARG A 53 -29.67 1.76 7.33
N TYR A 54 -30.04 1.50 6.08
CA TYR A 54 -30.74 2.46 5.22
C TYR A 54 -32.20 2.03 5.05
N SER A 55 -33.09 2.99 4.81
CA SER A 55 -34.46 2.70 4.43
C SER A 55 -34.50 1.90 3.10
N PRO A 56 -35.45 0.97 2.95
CA PRO A 56 -35.49 0.06 1.79
C PRO A 56 -35.63 0.82 0.46
N GLU A 57 -36.42 1.89 0.42
CA GLU A 57 -36.64 2.72 -0.76
C GLU A 57 -35.37 3.42 -1.25
N VAL A 58 -34.48 3.82 -0.33
CA VAL A 58 -33.19 4.44 -0.67
C VAL A 58 -32.29 3.41 -1.35
N VAL A 59 -32.18 2.22 -0.78
CA VAL A 59 -31.36 1.13 -1.35
C VAL A 59 -31.93 0.67 -2.69
N ALA A 60 -33.25 0.55 -2.80
CA ALA A 60 -33.93 0.17 -4.03
C ALA A 60 -33.66 1.19 -5.16
N TYR A 61 -33.78 2.49 -4.86
CA TYR A 61 -33.49 3.56 -5.81
C TYR A 61 -32.06 3.49 -6.33
N PHE A 62 -31.05 3.40 -5.44
CA PHE A 62 -29.68 3.36 -5.93
C PHE A 62 -29.40 2.05 -6.68
N LYS A 63 -29.85 0.90 -6.19
CA LYS A 63 -29.65 -0.38 -6.91
C LYS A 63 -30.25 -0.38 -8.32
N SER A 64 -31.37 0.31 -8.55
CA SER A 64 -31.96 0.41 -9.90
C SER A 64 -31.10 1.22 -10.87
N THR A 65 -30.13 2.01 -10.40
CA THR A 65 -29.16 2.72 -11.25
C THR A 65 -28.09 1.80 -11.86
N GLY A 66 -28.05 0.52 -11.46
CA GLY A 66 -27.18 -0.49 -12.03
C GLY A 66 -25.80 -0.57 -11.38
N GLU A 67 -24.80 -0.93 -12.17
CA GLU A 67 -23.42 -1.08 -11.70
C GLU A 67 -22.88 0.24 -11.13
N GLY A 68 -22.17 0.17 -10.00
CA GLY A 68 -21.61 1.36 -9.36
C GLY A 68 -22.58 2.14 -8.48
N TRP A 69 -23.79 1.64 -8.21
CA TRP A 69 -24.77 2.32 -7.36
C TRP A 69 -24.24 2.74 -5.97
N GLN A 70 -23.33 1.96 -5.37
CA GLN A 70 -22.71 2.31 -4.09
C GLN A 70 -21.79 3.54 -4.22
N SER A 71 -21.06 3.65 -5.33
CA SER A 71 -20.22 4.82 -5.62
C SER A 71 -21.07 6.05 -5.90
N LEU A 72 -22.21 5.89 -6.57
CA LEU A 72 -23.18 6.96 -6.77
C LEU A 72 -23.77 7.43 -5.43
N MET A 73 -24.15 6.50 -4.56
CA MET A 73 -24.66 6.80 -3.22
C MET A 73 -23.62 7.58 -2.39
N ASP A 74 -22.35 7.16 -2.38
CA ASP A 74 -21.25 7.90 -1.73
C ASP A 74 -21.08 9.32 -2.29
N SER A 75 -21.20 9.50 -3.62
CA SER A 75 -21.14 10.82 -4.27
C SER A 75 -22.27 11.74 -3.81
N VAL A 76 -23.50 11.22 -3.70
CA VAL A 76 -24.65 12.00 -3.19
C VAL A 76 -24.43 12.42 -1.74
N LEU A 77 -23.98 11.50 -0.88
CA LEU A 77 -23.69 11.80 0.52
C LEU A 77 -22.57 12.85 0.67
N ARG A 78 -21.51 12.76 -0.13
CA ARG A 78 -20.45 13.77 -0.17
C ARG A 78 -20.96 15.16 -0.56
N LYS A 79 -21.83 15.24 -1.58
CA LYS A 79 -22.46 16.50 -1.98
C LYS A 79 -23.33 17.08 -0.87
N TYR A 80 -24.08 16.23 -0.15
CA TYR A 80 -24.85 16.64 1.01
C TYR A 80 -23.94 17.25 2.09
N VAL A 81 -22.86 16.57 2.48
CA VAL A 81 -21.89 17.08 3.46
C VAL A 81 -21.30 18.41 3.00
N ALA A 82 -20.81 18.50 1.76
CA ALA A 82 -20.18 19.72 1.24
C ALA A 82 -21.11 20.94 1.19
N ARG A 83 -22.43 20.72 1.00
CA ARG A 83 -23.42 21.81 1.01
C ARG A 83 -23.68 22.32 2.43
N HIS A 84 -23.73 21.43 3.41
CA HIS A 84 -24.09 21.78 4.79
C HIS A 84 -22.88 22.18 5.63
N SER A 85 -21.67 21.72 5.29
CA SER A 85 -20.44 22.16 5.93
C SER A 85 -20.02 23.58 5.57
N ARG A 86 -20.66 24.19 4.57
CA ARG A 86 -20.44 25.61 4.19
C ARG A 86 -21.31 26.58 4.98
N HIS A 87 -22.31 26.07 5.71
CA HIS A 87 -23.26 26.86 6.50
C HIS A 87 -23.05 26.69 8.01
N ALA A 88 -21.99 25.98 8.41
CA ALA A 88 -21.53 25.81 9.78
C ALA A 88 -20.15 26.46 9.91
#